data_AF-A0A9D0GCB5-F1
#
_entry.id   AF-A0A9D0GCB5-F1
#
_cell.length_a   1.000
_cell.length_b   1.000
_cell.length_c   1.000
_cell.angle_alpha   90.00
_cell.angle_beta   90.00
_cell.angle_gamma   90.00
#
_symmetry.space_group_name_H-M   'P 1'
#
loop_
_entity.id
_entity.type
_entity.pdbx_description
1 polymer ?
#
loop_
_entity_poly.entity_id
_entity_poly.type
_entity_poly.pdbx_seq_one_letter_code
_entity_poly.pdbx_strand_id
1 'polypeptide(L)'
;MTIEQLRGPGPFSLEFVPGIPSLLLLLAYLGLVIALIWRHRDEFRALTPRQWIVLGVLLLLIPPAHRLMTVKWVQRIIIPPGPANVLPFTSAISLPGLAAVAGVAYVFGPGSGLIAGLIAGLTWARYTPLVVTDFLALSMWGYLLGAMLHQRYRGDIFTLLRQPLVATPLASLLTVALLSLSRLAATGLGDRLRIVDFMVILWRNELPLWLLVGVGLGGVMQLVALRPAWRLPQKADRPSFYSRSLSAQFMVFSIPLVLLSMLFSVLAVTTRSVNLARDQSLQEMRRSAYTASENIQKYFITGRSLIEAFAAEPQLLSPDPREQQEALNIALRVVPFYQQLMLVHE
;
A
#
# COMPACT_ATOMS: atom_id res chain seq x y z
N MET A 1 14.92 -3.05 0.94
CA MET A 1 15.06 -1.74 0.25
C MET A 1 16.22 -1.86 -0.73
N THR A 2 16.01 -1.50 -1.99
CA THR A 2 17.06 -1.49 -3.03
C THR A 2 17.16 -0.10 -3.62
N ILE A 3 18.38 0.37 -3.86
CA ILE A 3 18.64 1.67 -4.48
C ILE A 3 19.07 1.42 -5.92
N GLU A 4 18.30 1.93 -6.87
CA GLU A 4 18.64 1.88 -8.29
C GLU A 4 19.14 3.27 -8.72
N GLN A 5 20.38 3.34 -9.19
CA GLN A 5 21.08 4.61 -9.43
C GLN A 5 20.57 5.34 -10.68
N LEU A 6 20.21 4.61 -11.74
CA LEU A 6 19.75 5.17 -13.00
C LEU A 6 18.54 4.37 -13.51
N ARG A 7 17.38 5.02 -13.60
CA ARG A 7 16.15 4.37 -14.12
C ARG A 7 15.92 4.75 -15.58
N GLY A 8 15.80 3.75 -16.45
CA GLY A 8 15.36 3.96 -17.84
C GLY A 8 13.92 4.46 -17.89
N PRO A 9 13.57 5.41 -18.79
CA PRO A 9 12.18 5.80 -18.98
C PRO A 9 11.36 4.62 -19.51
N GLY A 10 10.24 4.32 -18.85
CA GLY A 10 9.25 3.38 -19.34
C GLY A 10 8.29 4.02 -20.35
N PRO A 11 7.30 3.26 -20.86
CA PRO A 11 6.18 3.84 -21.58
C PRO A 11 5.44 4.83 -20.67
N PHE A 12 4.98 5.94 -21.24
CA PHE A 12 4.11 6.86 -20.53
C PHE A 12 2.78 6.16 -20.23
N SER A 13 2.49 5.94 -18.96
CA SER A 13 1.32 5.19 -18.50
C SER A 13 0.54 6.04 -17.49
N LEU A 14 -0.39 6.83 -18.03
CA LEU A 14 -1.39 7.54 -17.25
C LEU A 14 -2.75 6.93 -17.59
N GLU A 15 -3.30 6.14 -16.67
CA GLU A 15 -4.55 5.43 -16.91
C GLU A 15 -5.75 6.24 -16.43
N PHE A 16 -6.73 6.34 -17.31
CA PHE A 16 -8.04 6.88 -16.97
C PHE A 16 -8.95 5.70 -16.63
N VAL A 17 -9.34 5.61 -15.36
CA VAL A 17 -10.28 4.56 -14.91
C VAL A 17 -11.69 5.15 -14.94
N PRO A 18 -12.56 4.75 -15.89
CA PRO A 18 -13.90 5.30 -16.01
C PRO A 18 -14.83 4.67 -14.96
N GLY A 19 -14.86 5.24 -13.77
CA GLY A 19 -15.83 4.91 -12.71
C GLY A 19 -16.49 6.19 -12.20
N ILE A 20 -17.76 6.13 -11.80
CA ILE A 20 -18.45 7.30 -11.21
C ILE A 20 -17.66 7.85 -10.00
N PRO A 21 -17.17 7.01 -9.06
CA PRO A 21 -16.38 7.51 -7.92
C PRO A 21 -15.07 8.17 -8.34
N SER A 22 -14.35 7.59 -9.33
CA SER A 22 -13.09 8.15 -9.81
C SER A 22 -13.30 9.46 -10.58
N LEU A 23 -14.38 9.59 -11.36
CA LEU A 23 -14.77 10.83 -12.04
C LEU A 23 -15.10 11.94 -11.05
N LEU A 24 -15.92 11.64 -10.03
CA LEU A 24 -16.26 12.60 -8.98
C LEU A 24 -15.02 13.05 -8.22
N LEU A 25 -14.14 12.12 -7.86
CA LEU A 25 -12.88 12.44 -7.18
C LEU A 25 -11.95 13.25 -8.09
N LEU A 26 -11.87 12.93 -9.37
CA LEU A 26 -11.09 13.68 -10.36
C LEU A 26 -11.58 15.12 -10.48
N LEU A 27 -12.90 15.33 -10.62
CA LEU A 27 -13.50 16.67 -10.66
C LEU A 27 -13.25 17.43 -9.36
N ALA A 28 -13.36 16.76 -8.21
CA ALA A 28 -13.06 17.35 -6.91
C ALA A 28 -11.58 17.78 -6.80
N TYR A 29 -10.64 16.91 -7.21
CA TYR A 29 -9.21 17.24 -7.21
C TYR A 29 -8.86 18.34 -8.22
N LEU A 30 -9.43 18.34 -9.42
CA LEU A 30 -9.24 19.41 -10.39
C LEU A 30 -9.77 20.74 -9.86
N GLY A 31 -11.00 20.75 -9.33
CA GLY A 31 -11.59 21.93 -8.71
C GLY A 31 -10.74 22.45 -7.56
N LEU A 32 -10.22 21.56 -6.72
CA LEU A 32 -9.32 21.88 -5.62
C LEU A 32 -8.01 22.50 -6.13
N VAL A 33 -7.32 21.86 -7.09
CA VAL A 33 -6.06 22.36 -7.66
C VAL A 33 -6.26 23.74 -8.29
N ILE A 34 -7.32 23.92 -9.08
CA ILE A 34 -7.65 25.22 -9.70
C ILE A 34 -7.92 26.27 -8.62
N ALA A 35 -8.71 25.94 -7.59
CA ALA A 35 -9.00 26.84 -6.49
C ALA A 35 -7.74 27.22 -5.70
N LEU A 36 -6.82 26.28 -5.49
CA LEU A 36 -5.54 26.52 -4.81
C LEU A 36 -4.61 27.40 -5.64
N ILE A 37 -4.47 27.14 -6.95
CA ILE A 37 -3.70 28.00 -7.86
C ILE A 37 -4.29 29.42 -7.86
N TRP A 38 -5.62 29.54 -7.94
CA TRP A 38 -6.29 30.83 -7.90
C TRP A 38 -6.05 31.55 -6.56
N ARG A 39 -6.15 30.85 -5.44
CA ARG A 39 -5.92 31.41 -4.11
C ARG A 39 -4.50 31.94 -3.93
N HIS A 40 -3.52 31.29 -4.54
CA HIS A 40 -2.10 31.68 -4.46
C HIS A 40 -1.63 32.52 -5.65
N ARG A 41 -2.54 33.03 -6.50
CA ARG A 41 -2.20 33.87 -7.66
C ARG A 41 -1.37 35.10 -7.31
N ASP A 42 -1.60 35.69 -6.14
CA ASP A 42 -0.90 36.90 -5.69
C ASP A 42 0.56 36.60 -5.34
N GLU A 43 0.87 35.36 -4.91
CA GLU A 43 2.26 34.92 -4.68
C GLU A 43 3.04 34.88 -5.99
N PHE A 44 2.43 34.37 -7.07
CA PHE A 44 3.05 34.37 -8.40
C PHE A 44 3.25 35.77 -8.96
N ARG A 45 2.31 36.69 -8.71
CA ARG A 45 2.42 38.10 -9.14
C ARG A 45 3.51 38.85 -8.38
N ALA A 46 3.82 38.45 -7.15
CA ALA A 46 4.88 39.07 -6.35
C ALA A 46 6.31 38.63 -6.75
N LEU A 47 6.45 37.63 -7.63
CA LEU A 47 7.75 37.13 -8.05
C LEU A 47 8.45 38.13 -8.99
N THR A 48 9.70 38.44 -8.67
CA THR A 48 10.57 39.23 -9.55
C THR A 48 10.95 38.45 -10.83
N PRO A 49 11.35 39.11 -11.93
CA PRO A 49 11.76 38.43 -13.16
C PRO A 49 12.90 37.41 -12.94
N ARG A 50 13.85 37.70 -12.05
CA ARG A 50 14.91 36.76 -11.68
C ARG A 50 14.37 35.52 -10.96
N GLN A 51 13.41 35.70 -10.06
CA GLN A 51 12.76 34.59 -9.35
C GLN A 51 11.94 33.71 -10.30
N TRP A 52 11.30 34.29 -11.32
CA TRP A 52 10.64 33.53 -12.38
C TRP A 52 11.61 32.64 -13.16
N ILE A 53 12.80 33.17 -13.51
CA ILE A 53 13.84 32.39 -14.18
C ILE A 53 14.31 31.25 -13.27
N VAL A 54 14.61 31.52 -12.00
CA VAL A 54 15.06 30.48 -11.05
C VAL A 54 13.99 29.41 -10.85
N LEU A 55 12.72 29.80 -10.71
CA LEU A 55 11.60 28.87 -10.63
C LEU A 55 11.50 28.02 -11.90
N GLY A 56 11.53 28.65 -13.08
CA GLY A 56 11.48 27.94 -14.35
C GLY A 56 12.60 26.91 -14.53
N VAL A 57 13.84 27.29 -14.17
CA VAL A 57 15.01 26.39 -14.20
C VAL A 57 14.83 25.23 -13.22
N LEU A 58 14.39 25.49 -11.99
CA LEU A 58 14.13 24.43 -11.00
C LEU A 58 13.03 23.46 -11.46
N LEU A 59 11.94 23.99 -12.05
CA LEU A 59 10.86 23.16 -12.60
C LEU A 59 11.36 22.28 -13.76
N LEU A 60 12.24 22.82 -14.62
CA LEU A 60 12.85 22.07 -15.73
C LEU A 60 13.82 20.98 -15.25
N LEU A 61 14.41 21.13 -14.06
CA LEU A 61 15.30 20.14 -13.46
C LEU A 61 14.56 18.97 -12.79
N ILE A 62 13.25 19.08 -12.53
CA ILE A 62 12.47 18.00 -11.89
C ILE A 62 12.42 16.72 -12.75
N PRO A 63 12.15 16.76 -14.06
CA PRO A 63 12.15 15.57 -14.91
C PRO A 63 13.47 14.78 -14.94
N PRO A 64 14.64 15.41 -15.18
CA PRO A 64 15.91 14.69 -15.13
C PRO A 64 16.27 14.22 -13.72
N ALA A 65 15.90 14.95 -12.67
CA ALA A 65 16.13 14.52 -11.29
C ALA A 65 15.41 13.22 -10.94
N HIS A 66 14.22 12.96 -11.53
CA HIS A 66 13.48 11.70 -11.32
C HIS A 66 14.18 10.45 -11.87
N ARG A 67 15.14 10.63 -12.79
CA ARG A 67 15.97 9.52 -13.32
C ARG A 67 17.00 9.04 -12.31
N LEU A 68 17.41 9.94 -11.41
CA LEU A 68 18.52 9.74 -10.50
C LEU A 68 17.99 9.09 -9.21
N MET A 69 18.71 8.06 -8.75
CA MET A 69 18.56 7.42 -7.42
C MET A 69 17.10 7.18 -6.99
N THR A 70 16.55 6.07 -7.43
CA THR A 70 15.24 5.59 -6.97
C THR A 70 15.38 4.60 -5.83
N VAL A 71 14.64 4.85 -4.76
CA VAL A 71 14.51 3.92 -3.65
C VAL A 71 13.29 3.07 -3.89
N LYS A 72 13.48 1.76 -3.96
CA LYS A 72 12.39 0.79 -4.07
C LYS A 72 12.29 -0.04 -2.81
N TRP A 73 11.05 -0.26 -2.37
CA TRP A 73 10.78 -1.26 -1.35
C TRP A 73 10.49 -2.61 -2.03
N VAL A 74 11.52 -3.46 -2.13
CA VAL A 74 11.35 -4.82 -2.67
C VAL A 74 10.66 -5.69 -1.63
N GLN A 75 9.39 -6.01 -1.86
CA GLN A 75 8.69 -7.06 -1.13
C GLN A 75 8.06 -8.06 -2.11
N ARG A 76 8.20 -9.35 -1.76
CA ARG A 76 7.66 -10.52 -2.47
C ARG A 76 6.19 -10.82 -2.13
N ILE A 77 5.47 -9.85 -1.56
CA ILE A 77 4.06 -10.05 -1.23
C ILE A 77 3.29 -9.76 -2.50
N ILE A 78 2.89 -10.84 -3.17
CA ILE A 78 1.93 -10.80 -4.28
C ILE A 78 0.67 -10.15 -3.70
N ILE A 79 0.44 -8.88 -4.06
CA ILE A 79 -0.84 -8.21 -3.79
C ILE A 79 -1.89 -9.16 -4.42
N PRO A 80 -2.90 -9.63 -3.66
CA PRO A 80 -3.98 -10.41 -4.26
C PRO A 80 -4.48 -9.59 -5.44
N PRO A 81 -4.57 -10.16 -6.66
CA PRO A 81 -4.98 -9.39 -7.82
C PRO A 81 -6.30 -8.72 -7.49
N GLY A 82 -6.24 -7.39 -7.29
CA GLY A 82 -7.44 -6.57 -7.36
C GLY A 82 -8.09 -6.85 -8.71
N PRO A 83 -9.42 -6.80 -8.81
CA PRO A 83 -10.12 -7.18 -10.03
C PRO A 83 -9.50 -6.49 -11.25
N ALA A 84 -8.80 -7.29 -12.08
CA ALA A 84 -8.21 -7.07 -13.41
C ALA A 84 -7.46 -5.76 -13.77
N ASN A 85 -7.59 -4.66 -13.02
CA ASN A 85 -7.22 -3.32 -13.46
C ASN A 85 -6.33 -2.55 -12.47
N VAL A 86 -5.91 -3.16 -11.35
CA VAL A 86 -4.99 -2.50 -10.42
C VAL A 86 -3.57 -2.86 -10.85
N LEU A 87 -2.99 -1.98 -11.65
CA LEU A 87 -1.61 -2.03 -12.14
C LEU A 87 -0.64 -2.55 -11.08
N PRO A 88 0.30 -3.46 -11.43
CA PRO A 88 1.32 -3.94 -10.51
C PRO A 88 2.13 -2.74 -10.02
N PHE A 89 1.88 -2.37 -8.78
CA PHE A 89 2.44 -1.18 -8.20
C PHE A 89 3.72 -1.53 -7.43
N THR A 90 4.82 -0.90 -7.83
CA THR A 90 6.08 -0.96 -7.10
C THR A 90 6.27 0.36 -6.37
N SER A 91 6.32 0.30 -5.05
CA SER A 91 6.63 1.43 -4.17
C SER A 91 8.05 1.93 -4.48
N ALA A 92 8.15 2.94 -5.34
CA ALA A 92 9.41 3.43 -5.90
C ALA A 92 9.42 4.95 -5.91
N ILE A 93 10.23 5.56 -5.05
CA ILE A 93 10.33 7.01 -4.89
C ILE A 93 11.69 7.50 -5.41
N SER A 94 11.71 8.56 -6.21
CA SER A 94 12.96 9.25 -6.57
C SER A 94 13.34 10.26 -5.49
N LEU A 95 14.50 10.07 -4.86
CA LEU A 95 15.00 10.99 -3.84
C LEU A 95 15.29 12.38 -4.41
N PRO A 96 16.06 12.54 -5.51
CA PRO A 96 16.37 13.85 -6.06
C PRO A 96 15.14 14.53 -6.66
N GLY A 97 14.22 13.74 -7.24
CA GLY A 97 12.94 14.23 -7.75
C GLY A 97 12.09 14.90 -6.66
N LEU A 98 11.88 14.21 -5.54
CA LEU A 98 11.15 14.77 -4.40
C LEU A 98 11.93 15.90 -3.71
N ALA A 99 13.25 15.81 -3.62
CA ALA A 99 14.08 16.88 -3.07
C ALA A 99 13.94 18.19 -3.87
N ALA A 100 13.88 18.10 -5.20
CA ALA A 100 13.65 19.26 -6.06
C ALA A 100 12.28 19.90 -5.80
N VAL A 101 11.22 19.10 -5.69
CA VAL A 101 9.87 19.58 -5.34
C VAL A 101 9.87 20.24 -3.97
N ALA A 102 10.51 19.61 -2.98
CA ALA A 102 10.63 20.13 -1.63
C ALA A 102 11.40 21.46 -1.59
N GLY A 103 12.48 21.57 -2.38
CA GLY A 103 13.25 22.81 -2.54
C GLY A 103 12.41 23.94 -3.13
N VAL A 104 11.63 23.66 -4.18
CA VAL A 104 10.72 24.65 -4.77
C VAL A 104 9.67 25.09 -3.76
N ALA A 105 9.02 24.14 -3.07
CA ALA A 105 8.02 24.43 -2.05
C ALA A 105 8.61 25.21 -0.86
N TYR A 106 9.86 24.94 -0.49
CA TYR A 106 10.58 25.64 0.57
C TYR A 106 10.95 27.06 0.20
N VAL A 107 11.36 27.34 -1.04
CA VAL A 107 11.83 28.68 -1.44
C VAL A 107 10.69 29.58 -1.89
N PHE A 108 9.74 29.04 -2.65
CA PHE A 108 8.73 29.82 -3.37
C PHE A 108 7.31 29.66 -2.83
N GLY A 109 7.10 28.85 -1.80
CA GLY A 109 5.81 28.71 -1.13
C GLY A 109 4.89 27.60 -1.66
N PRO A 110 3.61 27.59 -1.20
CA PRO A 110 2.65 26.52 -1.49
C PRO A 110 2.22 26.46 -2.96
N GLY A 111 1.98 27.60 -3.61
CA GLY A 111 1.50 27.62 -5.00
C GLY A 111 2.52 27.03 -5.99
N SER A 112 3.78 27.46 -5.87
CA SER A 112 4.89 26.94 -6.67
C SER A 112 5.20 25.48 -6.34
N GLY A 113 5.09 25.08 -5.06
CA GLY A 113 5.17 23.69 -4.63
C GLY A 113 4.12 22.79 -5.28
N LEU A 114 2.88 23.27 -5.43
CA LEU A 114 1.81 22.56 -6.15
C LEU A 114 2.19 22.32 -7.62
N ILE A 115 2.69 23.34 -8.32
CA ILE A 115 3.12 23.24 -9.72
C ILE A 115 4.31 22.28 -9.87
N ALA A 116 5.30 22.38 -8.97
CA ALA A 116 6.43 21.45 -8.95
C ALA A 116 5.95 20.00 -8.74
N GLY A 117 4.99 19.80 -7.83
CA GLY A 117 4.37 18.51 -7.59
C GLY A 117 3.58 17.97 -8.81
N LEU A 118 2.89 18.83 -9.57
CA LEU A 118 2.28 18.44 -10.84
C LEU A 118 3.35 17.95 -11.82
N ILE A 119 4.39 18.76 -12.09
CA ILE A 119 5.45 18.35 -13.02
C ILE A 119 6.13 17.05 -12.59
N ALA A 120 6.37 16.87 -11.28
CA ALA A 120 6.90 15.64 -10.72
C ALA A 120 5.95 14.45 -10.93
N GLY A 121 4.65 14.59 -10.64
CA GLY A 121 3.67 13.54 -10.87
C GLY A 121 3.58 13.12 -12.34
N LEU A 122 3.62 14.09 -13.27
CA LEU A 122 3.55 13.81 -14.71
C LEU A 122 4.82 13.07 -15.17
N THR A 123 5.96 13.48 -14.64
CA THR A 123 7.24 12.81 -14.87
C THR A 123 7.20 11.38 -14.34
N TRP A 124 6.61 11.17 -13.16
CA TRP A 124 6.52 9.86 -12.52
C TRP A 124 5.67 8.89 -13.33
N ALA A 125 4.65 9.37 -14.06
CA ALA A 125 3.82 8.56 -14.96
C ALA A 125 4.61 7.89 -16.11
N ARG A 126 5.85 8.34 -16.36
CA ARG A 126 6.78 7.73 -17.32
C ARG A 126 7.59 6.56 -16.73
N TYR A 127 7.60 6.40 -15.41
CA TYR A 127 8.38 5.36 -14.74
C TYR A 127 7.52 4.37 -13.96
N THR A 128 6.33 4.79 -13.55
CA THR A 128 5.40 3.97 -12.77
C THR A 128 3.99 4.26 -13.28
N PRO A 129 3.15 3.23 -13.46
CA PRO A 129 1.80 3.45 -13.92
C PRO A 129 0.94 4.12 -12.84
N LEU A 130 0.35 5.25 -13.21
CA LEU A 130 -0.42 6.13 -12.32
C LEU A 130 -1.83 6.29 -12.87
N VAL A 131 -2.80 6.36 -11.96
CA VAL A 131 -4.15 6.85 -12.30
C VAL A 131 -4.09 8.38 -12.33
N VAL A 132 -4.91 9.02 -13.18
CA VAL A 132 -4.97 10.49 -13.27
C VAL A 132 -5.15 11.16 -11.91
N THR A 133 -5.93 10.57 -11.00
CA THR A 133 -6.15 11.07 -9.64
C THR A 133 -4.91 10.94 -8.75
N ASP A 134 -4.01 9.98 -8.99
CA ASP A 134 -2.76 9.84 -8.23
C ASP A 134 -1.79 10.97 -8.55
N PHE A 135 -1.71 11.35 -9.83
CA PHE A 135 -0.93 12.50 -10.27
C PHE A 135 -1.35 13.78 -9.52
N LEU A 136 -2.66 14.01 -9.37
CA LEU A 136 -3.18 15.15 -8.61
C LEU A 136 -2.88 15.00 -7.11
N ALA A 137 -3.04 13.81 -6.54
CA ALA A 137 -2.68 13.54 -5.15
C ALA A 137 -1.19 13.77 -4.85
N LEU A 138 -0.29 13.41 -5.78
CA LEU A 138 1.14 13.68 -5.68
C LEU A 138 1.44 15.17 -5.71
N SER A 139 0.71 15.95 -6.52
CA SER A 139 0.90 17.41 -6.55
C SER A 139 0.57 18.08 -5.22
N MET A 140 -0.40 17.52 -4.50
CA MET A 140 -0.76 17.98 -3.15
C MET A 140 0.38 17.83 -2.15
N TRP A 141 1.34 16.91 -2.35
CA TRP A 141 2.50 16.82 -1.47
C TRP A 141 3.32 18.11 -1.45
N GLY A 142 3.65 18.64 -2.64
CA GLY A 142 4.40 19.90 -2.78
C GLY A 142 3.62 21.10 -2.23
N TYR A 143 2.31 21.13 -2.45
CA TYR A 143 1.43 22.14 -1.85
C TYR A 143 1.41 22.07 -0.31
N LEU A 144 1.15 20.89 0.25
CA LEU A 144 1.05 20.67 1.70
C LEU A 144 2.35 21.04 2.41
N LEU A 145 3.47 20.62 1.84
CA LEU A 145 4.80 20.97 2.35
C LEU A 145 5.00 22.49 2.33
N GLY A 146 4.75 23.15 1.20
CA GLY A 146 4.86 24.60 1.09
C GLY A 146 3.93 25.33 2.06
N ALA A 147 2.70 24.85 2.23
CA ALA A 147 1.68 25.42 3.11
C ALA A 147 2.06 25.31 4.59
N MET A 148 2.60 24.16 5.02
CA MET A 148 3.07 23.94 6.38
C MET A 148 4.30 24.79 6.72
N LEU A 149 5.22 24.94 5.76
CA LEU A 149 6.44 25.74 5.95
C LEU A 149 6.16 27.25 5.96
N HIS A 150 5.23 27.74 5.14
CA HIS A 150 4.96 29.18 4.95
C HIS A 150 3.77 29.72 5.75
N GLN A 151 3.19 28.91 6.65
CA GLN A 151 2.04 29.32 7.43
C GLN A 151 2.30 30.54 8.32
N ARG A 152 1.34 31.46 8.38
CA ARG A 152 1.42 32.71 9.16
C ARG A 152 0.78 32.64 10.56
N TYR A 153 0.32 31.46 10.98
CA TYR A 153 -0.38 31.27 12.26
C TYR A 153 0.58 31.25 13.45
N ARG A 154 0.22 31.93 14.54
CA ARG A 154 0.92 31.89 15.85
C ARG A 154 0.51 30.64 16.65
N GLY A 155 1.42 30.12 17.49
CA GLY A 155 1.17 29.03 18.44
C GLY A 155 2.13 27.84 18.28
N ASP A 156 2.35 27.09 19.36
CA ASP A 156 3.42 26.07 19.44
C ASP A 156 3.29 24.97 18.37
N ILE A 157 2.06 24.48 18.15
CA ILE A 157 1.78 23.49 17.10
C ILE A 157 2.19 24.01 15.72
N PHE A 158 1.91 25.29 15.43
CA PHE A 158 2.28 25.90 14.17
C PHE A 158 3.77 26.22 14.08
N THR A 159 4.46 26.44 15.21
CA THR A 159 5.92 26.50 15.21
C THR A 159 6.55 25.14 14.92
N LEU A 160 5.96 24.05 15.44
CA LEU A 160 6.39 22.68 15.16
C LEU A 160 6.16 22.32 13.68
N LEU A 161 4.97 22.61 13.13
CA LEU A 161 4.65 22.36 11.71
C LEU A 161 5.50 23.18 10.73
N ARG A 162 6.13 24.28 11.17
CA ARG A 162 7.07 25.05 10.33
C ARG A 162 8.45 24.41 10.24
N GLN A 163 8.76 23.44 11.09
CA GLN A 163 10.05 22.75 11.02
C GLN A 163 10.00 21.73 9.87
N PRO A 164 10.93 21.80 8.90
CA PRO A 164 11.01 20.82 7.81
C PRO A 164 10.99 19.37 8.28
N LEU A 165 11.61 19.08 9.43
CA LEU A 165 11.65 17.74 10.03
C LEU A 165 10.26 17.18 10.36
N VAL A 166 9.28 18.05 10.65
CA VAL A 166 7.89 17.65 10.95
C VAL A 166 6.98 17.85 9.74
N ALA A 167 7.17 18.94 8.99
CA ALA A 167 6.36 19.27 7.82
C ALA A 167 6.44 18.19 6.73
N THR A 168 7.64 17.70 6.45
CA THR A 168 7.88 16.71 5.39
C THR A 168 7.25 15.35 5.66
N PRO A 169 7.46 14.67 6.82
CA PRO A 169 6.78 13.40 7.09
C PRO A 169 5.27 13.57 7.20
N LEU A 170 4.79 14.70 7.73
CA LEU A 170 3.35 14.96 7.84
C LEU A 170 2.72 15.17 6.45
N ALA A 171 3.37 15.92 5.56
CA ALA A 171 2.95 16.06 4.16
C ALA A 171 2.96 14.68 3.46
N SER A 172 4.00 13.87 3.66
CA SER A 172 4.07 12.50 3.14
C SER A 172 2.91 11.63 3.63
N LEU A 173 2.59 11.67 4.93
CA LEU A 173 1.47 10.92 5.51
C LEU A 173 0.13 11.31 4.87
N LEU A 174 -0.12 12.62 4.73
CA LEU A 174 -1.33 13.13 4.09
C LEU A 174 -1.40 12.76 2.61
N THR A 175 -0.27 12.77 1.90
CA THR A 175 -0.21 12.33 0.50
C THR A 175 -0.50 10.84 0.36
N VAL A 176 0.01 9.98 1.25
CA VAL A 176 -0.35 8.55 1.26
C VAL A 176 -1.86 8.37 1.49
N ALA A 177 -2.48 9.16 2.36
CA ALA A 177 -3.93 9.13 2.55
C ALA A 177 -4.70 9.57 1.27
N LEU A 178 -4.24 10.62 0.58
CA LEU A 178 -4.84 11.06 -0.69
C LEU A 178 -4.66 10.05 -1.83
N LEU A 179 -3.50 9.39 -1.89
CA LEU A 179 -3.24 8.28 -2.81
C LEU A 179 -4.16 7.09 -2.49
N SER A 180 -4.37 6.79 -1.21
CA SER A 180 -5.29 5.74 -0.77
C SER A 180 -6.72 6.02 -1.25
N LEU A 181 -7.18 7.26 -1.13
CA LEU A 181 -8.49 7.69 -1.62
C LEU A 181 -8.59 7.58 -3.15
N SER A 182 -7.53 7.97 -3.86
CA SER A 182 -7.43 7.83 -5.32
C SER A 182 -7.55 6.36 -5.75
N ARG A 183 -6.82 5.46 -5.11
CA ARG A 183 -6.86 4.02 -5.43
C ARG A 183 -8.19 3.40 -5.05
N LEU A 184 -8.78 3.79 -3.93
CA LEU A 184 -10.11 3.33 -3.54
C LEU A 184 -11.15 3.68 -4.61
N ALA A 185 -11.15 4.93 -5.07
CA ALA A 185 -12.07 5.38 -6.12
C ALA A 185 -11.84 4.68 -7.46
N ALA A 186 -10.58 4.34 -7.80
CA ALA A 186 -10.24 3.61 -9.01
C ALA A 186 -10.62 2.12 -8.96
N THR A 187 -10.53 1.48 -7.79
CA THR A 187 -10.78 0.04 -7.66
C THR A 187 -12.25 -0.36 -7.79
N GLY A 188 -13.19 0.58 -7.61
CA GLY A 188 -14.63 0.33 -7.78
C GLY A 188 -15.18 -0.84 -6.94
N LEU A 189 -14.50 -1.20 -5.85
CA LEU A 189 -14.79 -2.41 -5.08
C LEU A 189 -16.20 -2.36 -4.50
N GLY A 190 -17.07 -3.26 -4.95
CA GLY A 190 -18.41 -3.45 -4.38
C GLY A 190 -18.41 -4.18 -3.04
N ASP A 191 -17.32 -4.91 -2.72
CA ASP A 191 -17.19 -5.68 -1.48
C ASP A 191 -16.39 -4.90 -0.43
N ARG A 192 -17.03 -4.63 0.71
CA ARG A 192 -16.52 -3.76 1.78
C ARG A 192 -15.33 -4.37 2.53
N LEU A 193 -15.23 -5.70 2.61
CA LEU A 193 -14.11 -6.36 3.28
C LEU A 193 -12.81 -6.24 2.47
N ARG A 194 -12.91 -6.38 1.15
CA ARG A 194 -11.77 -6.26 0.24
C ARG A 194 -11.14 -4.86 0.22
N ILE A 195 -11.94 -3.82 0.50
CA ILE A 195 -11.45 -2.45 0.64
C ILE A 195 -10.46 -2.34 1.80
N VAL A 196 -10.79 -2.92 2.96
CA VAL A 196 -9.94 -2.84 4.15
C VAL A 196 -8.63 -3.58 3.92
N ASP A 197 -8.69 -4.79 3.38
CA ASP A 197 -7.48 -5.58 3.05
C ASP A 197 -6.58 -4.84 2.07
N PHE A 198 -7.16 -4.25 1.02
CA PHE A 198 -6.41 -3.46 0.05
C PHE A 198 -5.76 -2.22 0.66
N MET A 199 -6.46 -1.47 1.50
CA MET A 199 -5.90 -0.30 2.20
C MET A 199 -4.77 -0.68 3.16
N VAL A 200 -4.92 -1.78 3.91
CA VAL A 200 -3.89 -2.29 4.83
C VAL A 200 -2.62 -2.66 4.05
N ILE A 201 -2.77 -3.36 2.92
CA ILE A 201 -1.63 -3.73 2.06
C ILE A 201 -0.97 -2.48 1.49
N LEU A 202 -1.76 -1.52 0.99
CA LEU A 202 -1.27 -0.27 0.44
C LEU A 202 -0.46 0.52 1.49
N TRP A 203 -1.00 0.70 2.69
CA TRP A 203 -0.32 1.43 3.76
C TRP A 203 0.93 0.72 4.24
N ARG A 204 0.88 -0.61 4.39
CA ARG A 204 2.06 -1.40 4.79
C ARG A 204 3.22 -1.27 3.80
N ASN A 205 2.92 -1.04 2.51
CA ASN A 205 3.92 -0.93 1.46
C ASN A 205 4.39 0.53 1.23
N GLU A 206 3.46 1.48 1.14
CA GLU A 206 3.77 2.87 0.80
C GLU A 206 4.22 3.70 2.02
N LEU A 207 3.52 3.56 3.14
CA LEU A 207 3.67 4.47 4.27
C LEU A 207 5.09 4.45 4.85
N PRO A 208 5.75 3.31 5.07
CA PRO A 208 7.12 3.29 5.58
C PRO A 208 8.11 3.98 4.64
N LEU A 209 7.96 3.79 3.33
CA LEU A 209 8.85 4.38 2.32
C LEU A 209 8.68 5.91 2.28
N TRP A 210 7.43 6.39 2.24
CA TRP A 210 7.11 7.83 2.24
C TRP A 210 7.53 8.52 3.54
N LEU A 211 7.39 7.86 4.69
CA LEU A 211 7.86 8.39 5.96
C LEU A 211 9.39 8.42 6.06
N LEU A 212 10.07 7.35 5.63
CA LEU A 212 11.54 7.30 5.66
C LEU A 212 12.13 8.39 4.76
N VAL A 213 11.62 8.50 3.52
CA VAL A 213 12.04 9.57 2.60
C VAL A 213 11.65 10.94 3.13
N GLY A 214 10.45 11.08 3.69
CA GLY A 214 9.97 12.32 4.31
C GLY A 214 10.89 12.79 5.43
N VAL A 215 11.18 11.93 6.42
CA VAL A 215 12.11 12.23 7.53
C VAL A 215 13.52 12.52 7.01
N GLY A 216 14.01 11.76 6.03
CA GLY A 216 15.32 11.98 5.42
C GLY A 216 15.44 13.36 4.77
N LEU A 217 14.47 13.73 3.91
CA LEU A 217 14.41 15.05 3.28
C LEU A 217 14.19 16.16 4.31
N GLY A 218 13.32 15.94 5.30
CA GLY A 218 13.09 16.85 6.41
C GLY A 218 14.35 17.14 7.21
N GLY A 219 15.16 16.11 7.49
CA GLY A 219 16.45 16.24 8.15
C GLY A 219 17.44 17.06 7.32
N VAL A 220 17.57 16.77 6.02
CA VAL A 220 18.44 17.55 5.11
C VAL A 220 18.01 19.02 5.06
N MET A 221 16.71 19.28 4.90
CA MET A 221 16.17 20.64 4.86
C MET A 221 16.29 21.35 6.21
N GLN A 222 16.16 20.64 7.33
CA GLN A 222 16.39 21.17 8.66
C GLN A 222 17.84 21.62 8.82
N LEU A 223 18.81 20.82 8.34
CA LEU A 223 20.24 21.18 8.34
C LEU A 223 20.51 22.42 7.49
N VAL A 224 19.86 22.55 6.33
CA VAL A 224 19.94 23.78 5.51
C VAL A 224 19.36 24.97 6.27
N ALA A 225 18.23 24.78 6.96
CA ALA A 225 17.55 25.82 7.73
C ALA A 225 18.31 26.28 9.00
N LEU A 226 19.32 25.52 9.46
CA LEU A 226 20.23 25.98 10.52
C LEU A 226 21.09 27.17 10.08
N ARG A 227 21.33 27.33 8.77
CA ARG A 227 22.05 28.48 8.24
C ARG A 227 21.11 29.70 8.18
N PRO A 228 21.42 30.82 8.85
CA PRO A 228 20.50 31.95 8.95
C PRO A 228 20.16 32.59 7.60
N ALA A 229 21.09 32.56 6.63
CA ALA A 229 20.86 33.06 5.28
C ALA A 229 19.82 32.28 4.46
N TRP A 230 19.58 31.01 4.83
CA TRP A 230 18.66 30.10 4.14
C TRP A 230 17.39 29.86 4.94
N ARG A 231 17.27 30.46 6.13
CA ARG A 231 16.10 30.32 6.99
C ARG A 231 14.95 31.13 6.43
N LEU A 232 13.81 30.47 6.24
CA LEU A 232 12.56 31.12 5.85
C LEU A 232 12.18 32.28 6.79
N PRO A 233 11.81 33.46 6.27
CA PRO A 233 11.35 34.57 7.09
C PRO A 233 10.00 34.22 7.74
N GLN A 234 10.01 33.98 9.05
CA GLN A 234 8.83 33.54 9.79
C GLN A 234 7.94 34.73 10.20
N LYS A 235 7.06 35.19 9.31
CA LYS A 235 6.04 36.20 9.67
C LYS A 235 4.84 35.54 10.34
N ALA A 236 4.89 35.42 11.67
CA ALA A 236 3.77 34.93 12.47
C ALA A 236 2.83 36.10 12.83
N ASP A 237 2.01 36.54 11.88
CA ASP A 237 1.18 37.74 12.08
C ASP A 237 -0.28 37.44 12.44
N ARG A 238 -0.74 36.21 12.23
CA ARG A 238 -2.16 35.84 12.43
C ARG A 238 -2.34 34.99 13.69
N PRO A 239 -3.28 35.31 14.59
CA PRO A 239 -3.64 34.43 15.69
C PRO A 239 -4.18 33.11 15.15
N SER A 240 -3.85 31.99 15.80
CA SER A 240 -4.36 30.68 15.44
C SER A 240 -5.88 30.59 15.57
N PHE A 241 -6.50 29.71 14.78
CA PHE A 241 -7.93 29.43 14.91
C PHE A 241 -8.29 28.81 16.28
N TYR A 242 -7.41 27.98 16.86
CA TYR A 242 -7.69 27.28 18.12
C TYR A 242 -7.46 28.15 19.37
N SER A 243 -6.65 29.20 19.29
CA SER A 243 -6.42 30.12 20.43
C SER A 243 -7.63 31.03 20.71
N ARG A 244 -8.71 30.94 19.93
CA ARG A 244 -9.93 31.73 20.11
C ARG A 244 -10.88 31.13 21.17
N SER A 245 -10.79 29.83 21.45
CA SER A 245 -11.64 29.16 22.45
C SER A 245 -10.96 27.91 23.02
N LEU A 246 -11.05 27.71 24.35
CA LEU A 246 -10.62 26.48 25.03
C LEU A 246 -11.31 25.23 24.48
N SER A 247 -12.59 25.34 24.09
CA SER A 247 -13.33 24.23 23.48
C SER A 247 -12.74 23.85 22.13
N ALA A 248 -12.32 24.83 21.31
CA ALA A 248 -11.68 24.59 20.03
C ALA A 248 -10.30 23.96 20.18
N GLN A 249 -9.52 24.40 21.19
CA GLN A 249 -8.24 23.78 21.52
C GLN A 249 -8.40 22.31 21.92
N PHE A 250 -9.38 22.00 22.78
CA PHE A 250 -9.66 20.61 23.14
C PHE A 250 -10.13 19.77 21.94
N MET A 251 -10.97 20.33 21.07
CA MET A 251 -11.46 19.65 19.85
C MET A 251 -10.33 19.31 18.86
N VAL A 252 -9.43 20.26 18.61
CA VAL A 252 -8.32 20.10 17.66
C VAL A 252 -7.35 19.00 18.09
N PHE A 253 -7.19 18.76 19.40
CA PHE A 253 -6.38 17.64 19.89
C PHE A 253 -7.17 16.34 20.02
N SER A 254 -8.38 16.42 20.59
CA SER A 254 -9.15 15.22 20.94
C SER A 254 -9.69 14.50 19.71
N ILE A 255 -10.18 15.23 18.70
CA ILE A 255 -10.76 14.59 17.51
C ILE A 255 -9.72 13.77 16.74
N PRO A 256 -8.56 14.33 16.34
CA PRO A 256 -7.54 13.53 15.65
C PRO A 256 -7.03 12.37 16.51
N LEU A 257 -6.90 12.56 17.82
CA LEU A 257 -6.46 11.50 18.73
C LEU A 257 -7.47 10.35 18.80
N VAL A 258 -8.76 10.65 18.92
CA VAL A 258 -9.83 9.65 18.90
C VAL A 258 -9.88 8.94 17.56
N LEU A 259 -9.78 9.67 16.45
CA LEU A 259 -9.74 9.08 15.10
C LEU A 259 -8.52 8.18 14.91
N LEU A 260 -7.34 8.61 15.36
CA LEU A 260 -6.11 7.83 15.28
C LEU A 260 -6.21 6.57 16.16
N SER A 261 -6.75 6.70 17.37
CA SER A 261 -6.99 5.57 18.28
C SER A 261 -7.99 4.58 17.71
N MET A 262 -9.07 5.07 17.10
CA MET A 262 -10.06 4.22 16.45
C MET A 262 -9.44 3.48 15.26
N LEU A 263 -8.70 4.19 14.41
CA LEU A 263 -8.00 3.61 13.27
C LEU A 263 -6.98 2.55 13.71
N PHE A 264 -6.18 2.86 14.71
CA PHE A 264 -5.19 1.94 15.27
C PHE A 264 -5.86 0.71 15.89
N SER A 265 -6.96 0.90 16.61
CA SER A 265 -7.74 -0.21 17.19
C SER A 265 -8.29 -1.14 16.12
N VAL A 266 -8.92 -0.59 15.07
CA VAL A 266 -9.42 -1.38 13.93
C VAL A 266 -8.28 -2.16 13.27
N LEU A 267 -7.17 -1.50 12.95
CA LEU A 267 -6.00 -2.15 12.34
C LEU A 267 -5.42 -3.27 13.23
N ALA A 268 -5.28 -3.01 14.53
CA ALA A 268 -4.73 -3.97 15.48
C ALA A 268 -5.64 -5.19 15.65
N VAL A 269 -6.95 -4.97 15.77
CA VAL A 269 -7.95 -6.04 15.88
C VAL A 269 -7.99 -6.85 14.59
N THR A 270 -8.09 -6.22 13.42
CA THR A 270 -8.09 -6.92 12.12
C THR A 270 -6.84 -7.76 11.95
N THR A 271 -5.66 -7.23 12.26
CA THR A 271 -4.39 -7.97 12.15
C THR A 271 -4.38 -9.19 13.07
N ARG A 272 -4.83 -9.04 14.32
CA ARG A 272 -4.92 -10.16 15.27
C ARG A 272 -5.91 -11.22 14.80
N SER A 273 -7.10 -10.81 14.35
CA SER A 273 -8.14 -11.73 13.86
C SER A 273 -7.68 -12.51 12.64
N VAL A 274 -7.00 -11.87 11.69
CA VAL A 274 -6.44 -12.55 10.50
C VAL A 274 -5.37 -13.57 10.89
N ASN A 275 -4.47 -13.21 11.81
CA ASN A 275 -3.45 -14.15 12.27
C ASN A 275 -4.08 -15.34 13.01
N LEU A 276 -5.07 -15.08 13.88
CA LEU A 276 -5.79 -16.14 14.59
C LEU A 276 -6.52 -17.08 13.63
N ALA A 277 -7.23 -16.54 12.64
CA ALA A 277 -7.94 -17.32 11.63
C ALA A 277 -6.96 -18.16 10.79
N ARG A 278 -5.78 -17.61 10.47
CA ARG A 278 -4.72 -18.33 9.77
C ARG A 278 -4.17 -19.48 10.60
N ASP A 279 -3.89 -19.25 11.88
CA ASP A 279 -3.38 -20.28 12.78
C ASP A 279 -4.40 -21.39 12.99
N GLN A 280 -5.68 -21.05 13.17
CA GLN A 280 -6.78 -22.00 13.24
C GLN A 280 -6.91 -22.83 11.95
N SER A 281 -6.87 -22.18 10.78
CA SER A 281 -6.94 -22.87 9.50
C SER A 281 -5.75 -23.82 9.29
N LEU A 282 -4.53 -23.39 9.64
CA LEU A 282 -3.34 -24.25 9.59
C LEU A 282 -3.42 -25.42 10.57
N GLN A 283 -4.00 -25.22 11.75
CA GLN A 283 -4.21 -26.27 12.73
C GLN A 283 -5.23 -27.30 12.24
N GLU A 284 -6.35 -26.87 11.66
CA GLU A 284 -7.35 -27.78 11.07
C GLU A 284 -6.82 -28.53 9.85
N MET A 285 -5.99 -27.88 9.02
CA MET A 285 -5.30 -28.55 7.92
C MET A 285 -4.35 -29.64 8.44
N ARG A 286 -3.56 -29.35 9.48
CA ARG A 286 -2.67 -30.35 10.10
C ARG A 286 -3.45 -31.51 10.71
N ARG A 287 -4.56 -31.21 11.41
CA ARG A 287 -5.45 -32.22 11.99
C ARG A 287 -6.03 -33.12 10.90
N SER A 288 -6.54 -32.54 9.82
CA SER A 288 -7.10 -33.27 8.69
C SER A 288 -6.05 -34.15 8.01
N ALA A 289 -4.83 -33.65 7.81
CA ALA A 289 -3.72 -34.42 7.26
C ALA A 289 -3.33 -35.61 8.16
N TYR A 290 -3.31 -35.40 9.48
CA TYR A 290 -3.04 -36.46 10.45
C TYR A 290 -4.13 -37.56 10.42
N THR A 291 -5.41 -37.17 10.47
CA THR A 291 -6.54 -38.10 10.38
C THR A 291 -6.54 -38.87 9.06
N ALA A 292 -6.22 -38.22 7.95
CA ALA A 292 -6.10 -38.87 6.65
C ALA A 292 -4.96 -39.91 6.65
N SER A 293 -3.81 -39.57 7.24
CA SER A 293 -2.68 -40.51 7.39
C SER A 293 -3.06 -41.73 8.23
N GLU A 294 -3.76 -41.53 9.34
CA GLU A 294 -4.22 -42.63 10.21
C GLU A 294 -5.21 -43.54 9.48
N ASN A 295 -6.15 -42.96 8.72
CA ASN A 295 -7.13 -43.71 7.95
C ASN A 295 -6.47 -44.54 6.83
N ILE A 296 -5.46 -43.99 6.14
CA ILE A 296 -4.67 -44.74 5.15
C ILE A 296 -3.98 -45.93 5.80
N GLN A 297 -3.35 -45.72 6.97
CA GLN A 297 -2.67 -46.80 7.69
C GLN A 297 -3.65 -47.89 8.15
N LYS A 298 -4.81 -47.51 8.69
CA LYS A 298 -5.88 -48.45 9.04
C LYS A 298 -6.38 -49.22 7.83
N TYR A 299 -6.57 -48.55 6.69
CA TYR A 299 -6.95 -49.21 5.44
C TYR A 299 -5.93 -50.30 5.06
N PHE A 300 -4.63 -50.01 5.09
CA PHE A 300 -3.59 -51.02 4.83
C PHE A 300 -3.63 -52.20 5.82
N ILE A 301 -3.79 -51.95 7.12
CA ILE A 301 -3.84 -53.00 8.15
C ILE A 301 -5.08 -53.88 7.96
N THR A 302 -6.27 -53.26 7.84
CA THR A 302 -7.52 -53.98 7.60
C THR A 302 -7.44 -54.79 6.32
N GLY A 303 -6.94 -54.20 5.24
CA GLY A 303 -6.72 -54.90 3.98
C GLY A 303 -5.83 -56.14 4.18
N ARG A 304 -4.65 -55.98 4.77
CA ARG A 304 -3.75 -57.11 5.01
C ARG A 304 -4.40 -58.21 5.86
N SER A 305 -5.11 -57.84 6.93
CA SER A 305 -5.83 -58.82 7.78
C SER A 305 -6.93 -59.56 7.04
N LEU A 306 -7.62 -58.92 6.09
CA LEU A 306 -8.62 -59.58 5.25
C LEU A 306 -7.96 -60.58 4.29
N ILE A 307 -6.83 -60.22 3.69
CA ILE A 307 -6.07 -61.15 2.82
C ILE A 307 -5.57 -62.34 3.64
N GLU A 308 -5.01 -62.12 4.84
CA GLU A 308 -4.56 -63.18 5.74
C GLU A 308 -5.72 -64.11 6.15
N ALA A 309 -6.90 -63.54 6.44
CA ALA A 309 -8.09 -64.30 6.79
C ALA A 309 -8.61 -65.14 5.61
N PHE A 310 -8.69 -64.55 4.40
CA PHE A 310 -9.09 -65.28 3.21
C PHE A 310 -8.09 -66.37 2.87
N ALA A 311 -6.77 -66.09 2.92
CA ALA A 311 -5.73 -67.09 2.61
C ALA A 311 -5.75 -68.32 3.53
N ALA A 312 -6.31 -68.21 4.74
CA ALA A 312 -6.46 -69.32 5.67
C ALA A 312 -7.68 -70.23 5.39
N GLU A 313 -8.54 -69.87 4.42
CA GLU A 313 -9.72 -70.68 4.09
C GLU A 313 -9.35 -72.01 3.42
N PRO A 314 -9.78 -73.17 3.96
CA PRO A 314 -9.45 -74.48 3.41
C PRO A 314 -9.92 -74.69 1.97
N GLN A 315 -10.98 -73.99 1.56
CA GLN A 315 -11.60 -74.10 0.23
C GLN A 315 -10.70 -73.52 -0.87
N LEU A 316 -9.82 -72.57 -0.55
CA LEU A 316 -8.83 -72.04 -1.48
C LEU A 316 -7.66 -73.01 -1.74
N LEU A 317 -7.46 -74.01 -0.85
CA LEU A 317 -6.47 -75.07 -0.99
C LEU A 317 -7.04 -76.35 -1.63
N SER A 318 -8.33 -76.33 -2.03
CA SER A 318 -8.96 -77.46 -2.71
C SER A 318 -8.33 -77.69 -4.10
N PRO A 319 -8.13 -78.94 -4.54
CA PRO A 319 -7.64 -79.24 -5.89
C PRO A 319 -8.67 -78.97 -7.00
N ASP A 320 -9.95 -78.68 -6.68
CA ASP A 320 -10.98 -78.34 -7.66
C ASP A 320 -10.99 -76.83 -7.98
N PRO A 321 -10.71 -76.43 -9.24
CA PRO A 321 -10.72 -75.03 -9.66
C PRO A 321 -12.07 -74.31 -9.45
N ARG A 322 -13.19 -75.06 -9.47
CA ARG A 322 -14.52 -74.46 -9.28
C ARG A 322 -14.76 -74.04 -7.84
N GLU A 323 -14.34 -74.86 -6.88
CA GLU A 323 -14.43 -74.54 -5.45
C GLU A 323 -13.54 -73.35 -5.07
N GLN A 324 -12.34 -73.25 -5.66
CA GLN A 324 -11.46 -72.09 -5.49
C GLN A 324 -12.10 -70.80 -6.01
N GLN A 325 -12.69 -70.83 -7.21
CA GLN A 325 -13.32 -69.66 -7.83
C GLN A 325 -14.55 -69.19 -7.04
N GLU A 326 -15.31 -70.14 -6.49
CA GLU A 326 -16.49 -69.84 -5.67
C GLU A 326 -16.09 -69.24 -4.32
N ALA A 327 -15.07 -69.77 -3.65
CA ALA A 327 -14.51 -69.19 -2.43
C ALA A 327 -14.00 -67.76 -2.64
N LEU A 328 -13.27 -67.50 -3.73
CA LEU A 328 -12.82 -66.15 -4.11
C LEU A 328 -13.98 -65.17 -4.36
N ASN A 329 -15.05 -65.62 -5.01
CA ASN A 329 -16.23 -64.81 -5.27
C ASN A 329 -17.02 -64.50 -3.99
N ILE A 330 -17.06 -65.45 -3.04
CA ILE A 330 -17.64 -65.24 -1.72
C ILE A 330 -16.82 -64.21 -0.94
N ALA A 331 -15.49 -64.38 -0.87
CA ALA A 331 -14.59 -63.44 -0.21
C ALA A 331 -14.71 -62.00 -0.75
N LEU A 332 -14.82 -61.83 -2.08
CA LEU A 332 -15.06 -60.54 -2.74
C LEU A 332 -16.40 -59.88 -2.36
N ARG A 333 -17.43 -60.65 -2.03
CA ARG A 333 -18.78 -60.15 -1.73
C ARG A 333 -19.01 -59.87 -0.24
N VAL A 334 -18.30 -60.56 0.65
CA VAL A 334 -18.50 -60.46 2.11
C VAL A 334 -18.00 -59.12 2.65
N VAL A 335 -16.89 -58.60 2.14
CA VAL A 335 -16.39 -57.27 2.49
C VAL A 335 -16.03 -56.52 1.20
N PRO A 336 -16.73 -55.42 0.84
CA PRO A 336 -16.47 -54.64 -0.38
C PRO A 336 -15.20 -53.77 -0.22
N PHE A 337 -14.09 -54.41 0.15
CA PHE A 337 -12.79 -53.78 0.36
C PHE A 337 -11.92 -53.88 -0.90
N TYR A 338 -12.04 -54.99 -1.64
CA TYR A 338 -11.27 -55.29 -2.84
C TYR A 338 -12.16 -55.23 -4.09
N GLN A 339 -11.60 -54.71 -5.19
CA GLN A 339 -12.27 -54.77 -6.50
C GLN A 339 -12.01 -56.10 -7.22
N GLN A 340 -10.86 -56.73 -6.94
CA GLN A 340 -10.45 -57.99 -7.53
C GLN A 340 -9.55 -58.74 -6.55
N LEU A 341 -9.71 -60.06 -6.50
CA LEU A 341 -8.82 -61.00 -5.81
C LEU A 341 -8.33 -62.02 -6.84
N MET A 342 -7.05 -62.38 -6.79
CA MET A 342 -6.44 -63.36 -7.69
C MET A 342 -5.62 -64.35 -6.85
N LEU A 343 -5.73 -65.63 -7.18
CA LEU A 343 -4.86 -66.67 -6.63
C LEU A 343 -3.70 -66.90 -7.60
N VAL A 344 -2.47 -66.84 -7.11
CA VAL A 344 -1.27 -67.11 -7.91
C VAL A 344 -0.65 -68.40 -7.38
N HIS A 345 -0.45 -69.36 -8.28
CA HIS A 345 0.29 -70.59 -8.00
C HIS A 345 1.75 -70.37 -8.42
N GLU A 346 2.70 -70.75 -7.56
CA GLU A 346 4.12 -70.81 -7.95
C GLU A 346 4.43 -72.06 -8.78
#